data_AF-A0A3P8WVI0-F1
#
_entry.id   AF-A0A3P8WVI0-F1
#
_cell.length_a   1.000
_cell.length_b   1.000
_cell.length_c   1.000
_cell.angle_alpha   90.00
_cell.angle_beta   90.00
_cell.angle_gamma   90.00
#
_symmetry.space_group_name_H-M   'P 1'
#
loop_
_entity.id
_entity.type
_entity.pdbx_description
1 polymer ?
#
loop_
_entity_poly.entity_id
_entity_poly.type
_entity_poly.pdbx_seq_one_letter_code
_entity_poly.pdbx_strand_id
1 'polypeptide(L)'
;MERWSVKENLSQTDICLKYVFHSFSFSPTQYLRCSVPRLKKCLLQRFPLIKWLPHYPIRETAIGDLISGINGGIMQIPLSIAYAMIAAVPPVFGLYAAFYPMLVYFIFGTSHHLIIGGYTVLALMMRGLGDRLAPDSDFMIWDNETNSSVVDTVSQDAKRVQVVVAVTLLSGLFQILLGLVQFGVMVTYLSEPLVRGYTTGATFHIFMSQFGNIFGVTYVRHNGPLMLPKVSKNTTTNTNTKENTNSWYCYLLFVVAMVGLVVAKRVSEFLSKKLPVPVPVELLAVRVIISTLVSWKLNLNESYKIAVVGNIPSGLQPPSLPPTSLIGEVIGDAFAMAVVGYGMAISLGQVFALKHGYKVDSNQELIALGLSNAVGGLFQSIAISGSIPRSLVNERTDGPSTRTPSTASPWTGPDFRLILLDCSVRLHVVYDLTFDL
;
A
#
# COMPACT_ATOMS: atom_id res chain seq x y z
N MET A 1 23.29 41.91 9.48
CA MET A 1 22.12 42.17 10.34
C MET A 1 21.22 43.13 9.61
N GLU A 2 19.91 42.88 9.68
CA GLU A 2 18.81 43.64 9.07
C GLU A 2 18.68 43.66 7.54
N ARG A 3 17.70 42.90 7.02
CA ARG A 3 16.65 43.42 6.13
C ARG A 3 15.46 42.46 6.06
N TRP A 4 14.62 42.45 7.10
CA TRP A 4 13.24 41.96 7.03
C TRP A 4 12.34 43.14 7.35
N SER A 5 11.70 43.72 6.33
CA SER A 5 10.62 44.69 6.51
C SER A 5 9.54 44.45 5.44
N VAL A 6 8.52 43.71 5.87
CA VAL A 6 7.08 43.92 5.69
C VAL A 6 6.65 44.83 4.52
N LYS A 7 5.92 44.24 3.55
CA LYS A 7 4.55 44.61 3.15
C LYS A 7 4.13 43.87 1.87
N GLU A 8 3.22 42.91 2.00
CA GLU A 8 1.94 42.89 1.27
C GLU A 8 1.14 41.65 1.71
N ASN A 9 0.28 41.87 2.72
CA ASN A 9 -0.81 40.95 3.08
C ASN A 9 -1.90 41.04 2.00
N LEU A 10 -1.73 40.29 0.91
CA LEU A 10 -2.86 39.79 0.12
C LEU A 10 -3.10 38.37 0.58
N SER A 11 -4.32 38.08 1.04
CA SER A 11 -4.65 36.81 1.64
C SER A 11 -4.28 35.66 0.69
N GLN A 12 -3.53 34.67 1.19
CA GLN A 12 -3.13 33.50 0.41
C GLN A 12 -4.35 32.72 -0.12
N THR A 13 -5.53 32.94 0.50
CA THR A 13 -6.86 32.52 0.07
C THR A 13 -7.36 33.20 -1.21
N ASP A 14 -7.08 34.49 -1.44
CA ASP A 14 -7.53 35.21 -2.66
C ASP A 14 -6.72 34.82 -3.90
N ILE A 15 -5.43 34.52 -3.74
CA ILE A 15 -4.59 33.94 -4.80
C ILE A 15 -5.05 32.52 -5.11
N CYS A 16 -5.44 31.75 -4.08
CA CYS A 16 -5.99 30.41 -4.23
C CYS A 16 -7.34 30.43 -4.98
N LEU A 17 -8.26 31.33 -4.62
CA LEU A 17 -9.54 31.52 -5.32
C LEU A 17 -9.34 31.98 -6.77
N LYS A 18 -8.40 32.89 -7.05
CA LYS A 18 -8.09 33.32 -8.43
C LYS A 18 -7.51 32.19 -9.28
N TYR A 19 -6.63 31.34 -8.75
CA TYR A 19 -6.08 30.19 -9.47
C TYR A 19 -7.10 29.06 -9.67
N VAL A 20 -7.96 28.83 -8.68
CA VAL A 20 -9.06 27.86 -8.75
C VAL A 20 -10.11 28.30 -9.77
N PHE A 21 -10.52 29.58 -9.78
CA PHE A 21 -11.46 30.10 -10.79
C PHE A 21 -10.86 30.18 -12.20
N HIS A 22 -9.56 30.46 -12.34
CA HIS A 22 -8.90 30.44 -13.64
C HIS A 22 -8.72 29.01 -14.19
N SER A 23 -8.61 28.00 -13.31
CA SER A 23 -8.66 26.58 -13.70
C SER A 23 -10.09 26.11 -14.02
N PHE A 24 -11.11 26.76 -13.45
CA PHE A 24 -12.53 26.51 -13.73
C PHE A 24 -13.05 27.15 -15.01
N SER A 25 -12.30 28.07 -15.64
CA SER A 25 -12.62 28.62 -16.97
C SER A 25 -12.30 27.59 -18.06
N PHE A 26 -12.90 26.41 -17.93
CA PHE A 26 -12.79 25.29 -18.86
C PHE A 26 -13.81 25.52 -19.98
N SER A 27 -13.37 26.19 -21.05
CA SER A 27 -14.14 26.28 -22.29
C SER A 27 -14.23 24.88 -22.92
N PRO A 28 -15.43 24.27 -23.04
CA PRO A 28 -15.58 22.93 -23.62
C PRO A 28 -15.42 22.91 -25.15
N THR A 29 -15.27 24.07 -25.79
CA THR A 29 -15.44 24.21 -27.25
C THR A 29 -14.15 24.11 -28.07
N GLN A 30 -12.96 23.96 -27.45
CA GLN A 30 -11.70 23.82 -28.19
C GLN A 30 -11.23 22.37 -28.44
N TYR A 31 -11.94 21.35 -27.94
CA TYR A 31 -11.50 19.95 -28.02
C TYR A 31 -11.92 19.20 -29.30
N LEU A 32 -12.70 19.81 -30.20
CA LEU A 32 -13.16 19.15 -31.44
C LEU A 32 -12.28 19.43 -32.68
N ARG A 33 -11.05 19.93 -32.51
CA ARG A 33 -10.06 20.02 -33.61
C ARG A 33 -8.80 19.22 -33.28
N CYS A 34 -8.82 17.94 -33.62
CA CYS A 34 -7.67 17.04 -33.52
C CYS A 34 -6.68 17.32 -34.65
N SER A 35 -5.57 17.96 -34.32
CA SER A 35 -4.37 17.96 -35.18
C SER A 35 -3.42 16.85 -34.69
N VAL A 36 -2.87 16.05 -35.61
CA VAL A 36 -1.95 14.93 -35.34
C VAL A 36 -0.81 15.26 -34.34
N PRO A 37 -0.19 16.47 -34.36
CA PRO A 37 0.84 16.86 -33.39
C PRO A 37 0.31 17.01 -31.96
N ARG A 38 -0.95 17.45 -31.78
CA ARG A 38 -1.58 17.59 -30.46
C ARG A 38 -1.95 16.23 -29.88
N LEU A 39 -2.39 15.29 -30.71
CA LEU A 39 -2.62 13.89 -30.30
C LEU A 39 -1.32 13.24 -29.85
N LYS A 40 -0.23 13.41 -30.62
CA LYS A 40 1.11 12.92 -30.24
C LYS A 40 1.57 13.51 -28.91
N LYS A 41 1.37 14.82 -28.68
CA LYS A 41 1.72 15.48 -27.41
C LYS A 41 0.88 14.99 -26.23
N CYS A 42 -0.42 14.77 -26.43
CA CYS A 42 -1.32 14.23 -25.41
C CYS A 42 -0.97 12.78 -25.05
N LEU A 43 -0.68 11.94 -26.05
CA LEU A 43 -0.22 10.56 -25.84
C LEU A 43 1.11 10.51 -25.08
N LEU A 44 2.07 11.38 -25.42
CA LEU A 44 3.37 11.46 -24.73
C LEU A 44 3.25 12.02 -23.29
N GLN A 45 2.20 12.77 -22.97
CA GLN A 45 1.90 13.20 -21.60
C GLN A 45 1.18 12.11 -20.79
N ARG A 46 0.27 11.36 -21.43
CA ARG A 46 -0.52 10.29 -20.80
C ARG A 46 0.28 9.00 -20.57
N PHE A 47 1.25 8.72 -21.44
CA PHE A 47 2.16 7.59 -21.35
C PHE A 47 3.61 8.07 -21.18
N PRO A 48 4.01 8.43 -19.96
CA PRO A 48 5.39 8.84 -19.67
C PRO A 48 6.40 7.78 -20.13
N LEU A 49 6.02 6.49 -20.10
CA LEU A 49 6.79 5.34 -20.56
C LEU A 49 7.51 5.57 -21.90
N ILE A 50 6.79 6.11 -22.89
CA ILE A 50 7.28 6.25 -24.26
C ILE A 50 8.37 7.31 -24.37
N LYS A 51 8.39 8.28 -23.44
CA LYS A 51 9.34 9.39 -23.45
C LYS A 51 10.72 8.99 -22.93
N TRP A 52 10.75 8.15 -21.89
CA TRP A 52 11.99 7.81 -21.17
C TRP A 52 12.58 6.47 -21.58
N LEU A 53 11.76 5.49 -21.98
CA LEU A 53 12.23 4.15 -22.39
C LEU A 53 13.37 4.18 -23.43
N PRO A 54 13.34 5.00 -24.49
CA PRO A 54 14.39 5.03 -25.52
C PRO A 54 15.68 5.76 -25.11
N HIS A 55 15.66 6.59 -24.06
CA HIS A 55 16.81 7.41 -23.65
C HIS A 55 17.69 6.75 -22.58
N TYR A 56 17.54 5.45 -22.36
CA TYR A 56 18.13 4.80 -21.19
C TYR A 56 19.46 4.09 -21.46
N PRO A 57 20.48 4.33 -20.62
CA PRO A 57 21.79 3.69 -20.74
C PRO A 57 21.81 2.28 -20.14
N ILE A 58 21.44 1.27 -20.94
CA ILE A 58 21.30 -0.13 -20.51
C ILE A 58 22.58 -0.70 -19.85
N ARG A 59 23.77 -0.33 -20.35
CA ARG A 59 25.03 -0.95 -19.91
C ARG A 59 25.47 -0.56 -18.51
N GLU A 60 25.09 0.63 -18.04
CA GLU A 60 25.59 1.19 -16.78
C GLU A 60 24.62 0.99 -15.62
N THR A 61 23.31 0.95 -15.91
CA THR A 61 22.26 1.00 -14.89
C THR A 61 21.52 -0.34 -14.72
N ALA A 62 21.58 -1.25 -15.69
CA ALA A 62 20.79 -2.49 -15.63
C ALA A 62 21.10 -3.40 -14.42
N ILE A 63 22.37 -3.50 -13.99
CA ILE A 63 22.76 -4.36 -12.87
C ILE A 63 22.32 -3.76 -11.53
N GLY A 64 22.45 -2.44 -11.38
CA GLY A 64 22.01 -1.73 -10.17
C GLY A 64 20.49 -1.83 -9.99
N ASP A 65 19.75 -1.58 -11.07
CA ASP A 65 18.29 -1.68 -11.09
C ASP A 65 17.84 -3.12 -10.79
N LEU A 66 18.54 -4.14 -11.33
CA LEU A 66 18.27 -5.57 -11.08
C LEU A 66 18.40 -5.94 -9.60
N ILE A 67 19.43 -5.46 -8.94
CA ILE A 67 19.63 -5.71 -7.51
C ILE A 67 18.58 -4.95 -6.69
N SER A 68 18.28 -3.70 -7.06
CA SER A 68 17.27 -2.86 -6.38
C SER A 68 15.90 -3.52 -6.38
N GLY A 69 15.40 -3.93 -7.54
CA GLY A 69 14.06 -4.50 -7.59
C GLY A 69 13.95 -5.94 -7.10
N ILE A 70 15.02 -6.75 -7.13
CA ILE A 70 15.01 -8.05 -6.42
C ILE A 70 14.84 -7.78 -4.91
N ASN A 71 15.57 -6.82 -4.36
CA ASN A 71 15.43 -6.43 -2.96
C ASN A 71 14.03 -5.86 -2.65
N GLY A 72 13.51 -4.98 -3.53
CA GLY A 72 12.15 -4.43 -3.40
C GLY A 72 11.06 -5.49 -3.48
N GLY A 73 11.21 -6.47 -4.37
CA GLY A 73 10.31 -7.60 -4.55
C GLY A 73 10.24 -8.51 -3.33
N ILE A 74 11.41 -8.87 -2.79
CA ILE A 74 11.55 -9.66 -1.56
C ILE A 74 10.87 -8.98 -0.37
N MET A 75 10.91 -7.65 -0.28
CA MET A 75 10.21 -6.91 0.77
C MET A 75 8.69 -6.83 0.57
N GLN A 76 8.24 -6.77 -0.69
CA GLN A 76 6.83 -6.59 -1.00
C GLN A 76 5.96 -7.76 -0.54
N ILE A 77 6.44 -9.00 -0.73
CA ILE A 77 5.67 -10.23 -0.48
C ILE A 77 5.12 -10.28 0.96
N PRO A 78 5.97 -10.27 2.02
CA PRO A 78 5.48 -10.37 3.39
C PRO A 78 4.66 -9.14 3.81
N LEU A 79 5.00 -7.96 3.30
CA LEU A 79 4.27 -6.73 3.61
C LEU A 79 2.84 -6.77 3.05
N SER A 80 2.68 -7.31 1.83
CA SER A 80 1.37 -7.40 1.17
C SER A 80 0.46 -8.43 1.85
N ILE A 81 1.02 -9.57 2.27
CA ILE A 81 0.31 -10.57 3.08
C ILE A 81 -0.17 -9.94 4.39
N ALA A 82 0.69 -9.21 5.08
CA ALA A 82 0.32 -8.53 6.32
C ALA A 82 -0.82 -7.53 6.11
N TYR A 83 -0.83 -6.77 5.00
CA TYR A 83 -1.91 -5.84 4.69
C TYR A 83 -3.25 -6.51 4.38
N ALA A 84 -3.25 -7.66 3.71
CA ALA A 84 -4.46 -8.46 3.52
C ALA A 84 -5.03 -8.94 4.87
N MET A 85 -4.17 -9.43 5.76
CA MET A 85 -4.59 -9.83 7.12
C MET A 85 -5.12 -8.65 7.94
N ILE A 86 -4.52 -7.46 7.79
CA ILE A 86 -5.03 -6.23 8.42
C ILE A 86 -6.39 -5.85 7.84
N ALA A 87 -6.64 -6.05 6.54
CA ALA A 87 -7.93 -5.84 5.90
C ALA A 87 -8.97 -6.94 6.21
N ALA A 88 -8.61 -7.96 7.01
CA ALA A 88 -9.45 -9.12 7.32
C ALA A 88 -9.91 -9.90 6.07
N VAL A 89 -9.04 -9.98 5.05
CA VAL A 89 -9.25 -10.81 3.86
C VAL A 89 -8.15 -11.86 3.73
N PRO A 90 -8.37 -12.94 2.97
CA PRO A 90 -7.35 -13.95 2.74
C PRO A 90 -6.03 -13.35 2.21
N PRO A 91 -4.87 -13.87 2.65
CA PRO A 91 -3.53 -13.38 2.28
C PRO A 91 -3.28 -13.18 0.79
N VAL A 92 -3.90 -14.03 -0.05
CA VAL A 92 -3.71 -14.06 -1.50
C VAL A 92 -4.07 -12.74 -2.17
N PHE A 93 -5.12 -12.07 -1.70
CA PHE A 93 -5.57 -10.79 -2.27
C PHE A 93 -4.57 -9.65 -2.04
N GLY A 94 -3.71 -9.79 -1.02
CA GLY A 94 -2.56 -8.93 -0.82
C GLY A 94 -1.50 -9.13 -1.90
N LEU A 95 -1.20 -10.39 -2.26
CA LEU A 95 -0.26 -10.72 -3.33
C LEU A 95 -0.74 -10.22 -4.69
N TYR A 96 -2.05 -10.29 -4.97
CA TYR A 96 -2.61 -9.69 -6.18
C TYR A 96 -2.45 -8.17 -6.23
N ALA A 97 -2.56 -7.48 -5.10
CA ALA A 97 -2.33 -6.04 -5.01
C ALA A 97 -0.86 -5.63 -5.18
N ALA A 98 0.07 -6.55 -4.93
CA ALA A 98 1.48 -6.35 -5.23
C ALA A 98 1.76 -6.43 -6.74
N PHE A 99 0.96 -7.19 -7.50
CA PHE A 99 1.23 -7.51 -8.90
C PHE A 99 0.48 -6.59 -9.88
N TYR A 100 -0.85 -6.70 -9.97
CA TYR A 100 -1.62 -6.03 -11.03
C TYR A 100 -1.56 -4.50 -10.96
N PRO A 101 -1.80 -3.86 -9.80
CA PRO A 101 -1.77 -2.40 -9.72
C PRO A 101 -0.39 -1.81 -10.05
N MET A 102 0.67 -2.56 -9.72
CA MET A 102 2.07 -2.18 -9.95
C MET A 102 2.43 -2.17 -11.43
N LEU A 103 1.97 -3.17 -12.19
CA LEU A 103 2.10 -3.21 -13.65
C LEU A 103 1.42 -2.01 -14.32
N VAL A 104 0.23 -1.63 -13.85
CA VAL A 104 -0.49 -0.48 -14.41
C VAL A 104 0.23 0.82 -14.08
N TYR A 105 0.70 0.97 -12.85
CA TYR A 105 1.40 2.19 -12.43
C TYR A 105 2.72 2.38 -13.18
N PHE A 106 3.42 1.31 -13.51
CA PHE A 106 4.61 1.35 -14.36
C PHE A 106 4.36 2.06 -15.70
N ILE A 107 3.18 1.88 -16.28
CA ILE A 107 2.83 2.43 -17.60
C ILE A 107 2.45 3.92 -17.49
N PHE A 108 1.73 4.29 -16.43
CA PHE A 108 1.07 5.61 -16.32
C PHE A 108 1.69 6.56 -15.31
N GLY A 109 2.51 6.06 -14.37
CA GLY A 109 3.10 6.81 -13.27
C GLY A 109 4.13 7.84 -13.72
N THR A 110 4.24 8.93 -12.96
CA THR A 110 5.16 10.05 -13.27
C THR A 110 6.31 10.18 -12.27
N SER A 111 6.08 9.79 -11.03
CA SER A 111 7.10 9.88 -9.97
C SER A 111 8.17 8.82 -10.13
N HIS A 112 9.44 9.24 -10.08
CA HIS A 112 10.56 8.31 -10.26
C HIS A 112 10.72 7.38 -9.06
N HIS A 113 10.92 7.93 -7.87
CA HIS A 113 11.27 7.13 -6.69
C HIS A 113 10.04 6.57 -5.93
N LEU A 114 8.83 6.78 -6.46
CA LEU A 114 7.59 6.38 -5.78
C LEU A 114 7.20 4.95 -6.15
N ILE A 115 7.22 4.06 -5.15
CA ILE A 115 6.73 2.70 -5.25
C ILE A 115 5.33 2.62 -4.64
N ILE A 116 4.38 2.12 -5.42
CA ILE A 116 3.00 1.90 -4.99
C ILE A 116 2.76 0.47 -4.47
N GLY A 117 1.78 0.29 -3.58
CA GLY A 117 1.18 -1.00 -3.23
C GLY A 117 0.35 -0.90 -1.97
N GLY A 118 0.18 -1.99 -1.21
CA GLY A 118 -0.64 -1.96 0.02
C GLY A 118 -0.22 -0.87 1.02
N TYR A 119 -1.21 -0.27 1.66
CA TYR A 119 -1.03 0.77 2.67
C TYR A 119 -1.91 0.49 3.89
N THR A 120 -1.32 0.56 5.08
CA THR A 120 -1.98 0.10 6.32
C THR A 120 -3.29 0.82 6.61
N VAL A 121 -3.38 2.13 6.36
CA VAL A 121 -4.61 2.88 6.69
C VAL A 121 -5.74 2.50 5.75
N LEU A 122 -5.46 2.32 4.45
CA LEU A 122 -6.47 1.82 3.51
C LEU A 122 -6.91 0.42 3.91
N ALA A 123 -6.00 -0.46 4.36
CA ALA A 123 -6.34 -1.78 4.87
C ALA A 123 -7.26 -1.72 6.11
N LEU A 124 -6.99 -0.80 7.04
CA LEU A 124 -7.87 -0.59 8.21
C LEU A 124 -9.24 -0.02 7.84
N MET A 125 -9.30 0.88 6.85
CA MET A 125 -10.58 1.37 6.32
C MET A 125 -11.39 0.24 5.69
N MET A 126 -10.75 -0.59 4.85
CA MET A 126 -11.36 -1.78 4.26
C MET A 126 -11.87 -2.77 5.32
N ARG A 127 -11.09 -3.01 6.37
CA ARG A 127 -11.51 -3.84 7.50
C ARG A 127 -12.75 -3.29 8.20
N GLY A 128 -12.80 -1.99 8.47
CA GLY A 128 -13.97 -1.36 9.08
C GLY A 128 -15.25 -1.54 8.24
N LEU A 129 -15.12 -1.61 6.91
CA LEU A 129 -16.24 -1.91 6.01
C LEU A 129 -16.62 -3.38 6.06
N GLY A 130 -15.63 -4.29 6.06
CA GLY A 130 -15.86 -5.73 6.23
C GLY A 130 -16.56 -6.04 7.54
N ASP A 131 -16.12 -5.44 8.64
CA ASP A 131 -16.73 -5.62 9.96
C ASP A 131 -18.14 -4.98 10.06
N ARG A 132 -18.48 -4.01 9.19
CA ARG A 132 -19.80 -3.36 9.15
C ARG A 132 -20.81 -4.13 8.28
N LEU A 133 -20.36 -4.66 7.14
CA LEU A 133 -21.20 -5.29 6.12
C LEU A 133 -21.20 -6.82 6.18
N ALA A 134 -20.25 -7.41 6.90
CA ALA A 134 -20.11 -8.85 7.12
C ALA A 134 -19.66 -9.12 8.57
N PRO A 135 -20.51 -8.80 9.58
CA PRO A 135 -20.18 -9.07 10.97
C PRO A 135 -20.11 -10.58 11.24
N ASP A 136 -19.33 -10.98 12.25
CA ASP A 136 -19.13 -12.39 12.60
C ASP A 136 -20.44 -13.11 13.00
N SER A 137 -21.46 -12.35 13.42
CA SER A 137 -22.78 -12.86 13.80
C SER A 137 -23.54 -13.53 12.66
N ASP A 138 -23.36 -13.04 11.43
CA ASP A 138 -24.18 -13.42 10.28
C ASP A 138 -23.73 -14.76 9.66
N PHE A 139 -22.55 -15.25 10.08
CA PHE A 139 -21.92 -16.46 9.57
C PHE A 139 -21.77 -17.54 10.64
N MET A 140 -22.52 -17.46 11.75
CA MET A 140 -22.53 -18.51 12.77
C MET A 140 -23.36 -19.70 12.30
N ILE A 141 -22.69 -20.83 12.08
CA ILE A 141 -23.32 -22.11 11.75
C ILE A 141 -23.24 -23.02 12.98
N TRP A 142 -24.30 -23.78 13.22
CA TRP A 142 -24.29 -24.79 14.27
C TRP A 142 -23.53 -26.03 13.79
N ASP A 143 -22.46 -26.40 14.49
CA ASP A 143 -21.75 -27.63 14.24
C ASP A 143 -22.28 -28.75 15.16
N ASN A 144 -22.82 -29.79 14.54
CA ASN A 144 -23.36 -30.96 15.24
C ASN A 144 -22.26 -31.81 15.89
N GLU A 145 -21.01 -31.75 15.43
CA GLU A 145 -19.92 -32.53 16.00
C GLU A 145 -19.38 -31.91 17.30
N THR A 146 -19.22 -30.59 17.35
CA THR A 146 -18.70 -29.89 18.52
C THR A 146 -19.78 -29.36 19.48
N ASN A 147 -21.07 -29.51 19.14
CA ASN A 147 -22.21 -28.88 19.85
C ASN A 147 -21.97 -27.38 20.11
N SER A 148 -21.32 -26.71 19.16
CA SER A 148 -20.93 -25.32 19.30
C SER A 148 -21.24 -24.56 18.02
N SER A 149 -21.56 -23.27 18.15
CA SER A 149 -21.70 -22.38 17.00
C SER A 149 -20.30 -22.03 16.49
N VAL A 150 -19.95 -22.53 15.32
CA VAL A 150 -18.68 -22.25 14.65
C VAL A 150 -18.92 -21.20 13.56
N VAL A 151 -17.99 -20.26 13.41
CA VAL A 151 -18.06 -19.26 12.33
C VAL A 151 -17.64 -19.92 11.02
N ASP A 152 -18.49 -19.84 10.00
CA ASP A 152 -18.13 -20.21 8.63
C ASP A 152 -17.17 -19.19 8.03
N THR A 153 -15.88 -19.48 8.19
CA THR A 153 -14.77 -18.64 7.71
C THR A 153 -14.77 -18.51 6.19
N VAL A 154 -15.22 -19.54 5.45
CA VAL A 154 -15.16 -19.55 3.98
C VAL A 154 -16.18 -18.59 3.39
N SER A 155 -17.44 -18.66 3.86
CA SER A 155 -18.50 -17.76 3.39
C SER A 155 -18.25 -16.32 3.83
N GLN A 156 -17.74 -16.14 5.06
CA GLN A 156 -17.37 -14.82 5.58
C GLN A 156 -16.27 -14.17 4.73
N ASP A 157 -15.19 -14.89 4.46
CA ASP A 157 -14.07 -14.38 3.69
C ASP A 157 -14.49 -14.05 2.26
N ALA A 158 -15.33 -14.88 1.64
CA ALA A 158 -15.88 -14.60 0.32
C ALA A 158 -16.66 -13.27 0.28
N LYS A 159 -17.48 -12.99 1.31
CA LYS A 159 -18.23 -11.73 1.40
C LYS A 159 -17.30 -10.54 1.66
N ARG A 160 -16.33 -10.67 2.57
CA ARG A 160 -15.33 -9.62 2.87
C ARG A 160 -14.52 -9.27 1.63
N VAL A 161 -14.11 -10.25 0.85
CA VAL A 161 -13.42 -10.04 -0.44
C VAL A 161 -14.31 -9.24 -1.39
N GLN A 162 -15.59 -9.59 -1.56
CA GLN A 162 -16.49 -8.82 -2.44
C GLN A 162 -16.60 -7.35 -2.01
N VAL A 163 -16.68 -7.06 -0.71
CA VAL A 163 -16.70 -5.69 -0.17
C VAL A 163 -15.40 -4.96 -0.51
N VAL A 164 -14.25 -5.60 -0.28
CA VAL A 164 -12.93 -5.03 -0.55
C VAL A 164 -12.71 -4.76 -2.04
N VAL A 165 -13.16 -5.66 -2.89
CA VAL A 165 -13.10 -5.51 -4.34
C VAL A 165 -14.01 -4.36 -4.81
N ALA A 166 -15.22 -4.27 -4.26
CA ALA A 166 -16.16 -3.19 -4.57
C ALA A 166 -15.57 -1.81 -4.22
N VAL A 167 -15.05 -1.65 -3.01
CA VAL A 167 -14.47 -0.37 -2.57
C VAL A 167 -13.21 -0.03 -3.35
N THR A 168 -12.38 -1.01 -3.70
CA THR A 168 -11.13 -0.79 -4.43
C THR A 168 -11.41 -0.34 -5.88
N LEU A 169 -12.32 -1.03 -6.56
CA LEU A 169 -12.77 -0.67 -7.91
C LEU A 169 -13.38 0.73 -7.93
N LEU A 170 -14.30 1.01 -7.00
CA LEU A 170 -15.02 2.29 -6.94
C LEU A 170 -14.11 3.45 -6.53
N SER A 171 -13.17 3.22 -5.61
CA SER A 171 -12.12 4.18 -5.26
C SER A 171 -11.25 4.53 -6.46
N GLY A 172 -10.84 3.53 -7.26
CA GLY A 172 -10.10 3.75 -8.50
C GLY A 172 -10.88 4.55 -9.54
N LEU A 173 -12.17 4.24 -9.71
CA LEU A 173 -13.06 5.01 -10.58
C LEU A 173 -13.23 6.47 -10.12
N PHE A 174 -13.39 6.70 -8.81
CA PHE A 174 -13.43 8.06 -8.26
C PHE A 174 -12.11 8.80 -8.47
N GLN A 175 -10.96 8.14 -8.30
CA GLN A 175 -9.66 8.75 -8.57
C GLN A 175 -9.52 9.15 -10.05
N ILE A 176 -9.95 8.29 -10.98
CA ILE A 176 -9.98 8.62 -12.42
C ILE A 176 -10.90 9.81 -12.67
N LEU A 177 -12.11 9.82 -12.11
CA LEU A 177 -13.08 10.90 -12.27
C LEU A 177 -12.54 12.24 -11.75
N LEU A 178 -11.98 12.24 -10.54
CA LEU A 178 -11.32 13.41 -9.95
C LEU A 178 -10.14 13.88 -10.80
N GLY A 179 -9.38 12.94 -11.39
CA GLY A 179 -8.30 13.25 -12.33
C GLY A 179 -8.78 13.88 -13.63
N LEU A 180 -9.92 13.44 -14.18
CA LEU A 180 -10.53 14.04 -15.37
C LEU A 180 -11.00 15.48 -15.12
N VAL A 181 -11.50 15.76 -13.92
CA VAL A 181 -11.87 17.12 -13.45
C VAL A 181 -10.63 17.95 -13.05
N GLN A 182 -9.42 17.41 -13.20
CA GLN A 182 -8.16 18.06 -12.82
C GLN A 182 -8.08 18.46 -11.34
N PHE A 183 -8.73 17.68 -10.47
CA PHE A 183 -8.75 17.91 -9.03
C PHE A 183 -7.41 17.63 -8.33
N GLY A 184 -6.43 17.04 -9.04
CA GLY A 184 -5.12 16.69 -8.49
C GLY A 184 -4.34 17.88 -7.94
N VAL A 185 -4.50 19.06 -8.54
CA VAL A 185 -3.86 20.30 -8.07
C VAL A 185 -4.40 20.74 -6.70
N MET A 186 -5.67 20.48 -6.40
CA MET A 186 -6.26 20.90 -5.12
C MET A 186 -5.70 20.10 -3.94
N VAL A 187 -5.47 18.80 -4.13
CA VAL A 187 -4.92 17.91 -3.10
C VAL A 187 -3.42 18.14 -2.89
N THR A 188 -2.70 18.72 -3.85
CA THR A 188 -1.29 19.11 -3.63
C THR A 188 -1.07 20.25 -2.66
N TYR A 189 -2.13 20.94 -2.22
CA TYR A 189 -2.04 22.00 -1.22
C TYR A 189 -2.23 21.49 0.21
N LEU A 190 -2.19 20.17 0.45
CA LEU A 190 -2.12 19.66 1.83
C LEU A 190 -0.85 20.20 2.50
N SER A 191 -1.03 20.88 3.63
CA SER A 191 0.08 21.45 4.39
C SER A 191 0.94 20.32 4.97
N GLU A 192 2.26 20.51 4.99
CA GLU A 192 3.17 19.54 5.60
C GLU A 192 2.81 19.18 7.06
N PRO A 193 2.35 20.13 7.92
CA PRO A 193 1.85 19.81 9.25
C PRO A 193 0.65 18.85 9.25
N LEU A 194 -0.26 18.96 8.28
CA LEU A 194 -1.42 18.08 8.16
C LEU A 194 -0.99 16.63 7.88
N VAL A 195 -0.06 16.44 6.95
CA VAL A 195 0.48 15.11 6.61
C VAL A 195 1.23 14.52 7.82
N ARG A 196 2.04 15.31 8.52
CA ARG A 196 2.75 14.87 9.74
C ARG A 196 1.80 14.51 10.89
N GLY A 197 0.76 15.31 11.11
CA GLY A 197 -0.28 15.03 12.10
C GLY A 197 -1.08 13.77 11.77
N TYR A 198 -1.52 13.64 10.52
CA TYR A 198 -2.22 12.46 10.03
C TYR A 198 -1.38 11.19 10.17
N THR A 199 -0.12 11.21 9.76
CA THR A 199 0.76 10.03 9.86
C THR A 199 1.05 9.61 11.30
N THR A 200 1.17 10.56 12.22
CA THR A 200 1.36 10.27 13.65
C THR A 200 0.09 9.67 14.26
N GLY A 201 -1.09 10.25 13.97
CA GLY A 201 -2.37 9.71 14.42
C GLY A 201 -2.66 8.33 13.82
N ALA A 202 -2.40 8.15 12.52
CA ALA A 202 -2.52 6.87 11.83
C ALA A 202 -1.58 5.82 12.44
N THR A 203 -0.34 6.17 12.79
CA THR A 203 0.62 5.24 13.42
C THR A 203 0.13 4.77 14.78
N PHE A 204 -0.40 5.67 15.60
CA PHE A 204 -1.01 5.31 16.89
C PHE A 204 -2.23 4.41 16.70
N HIS A 205 -3.09 4.73 15.73
CA HIS A 205 -4.27 3.92 15.40
C HIS A 205 -3.88 2.52 14.93
N ILE A 206 -2.87 2.41 14.05
CA ILE A 206 -2.32 1.14 13.59
C ILE A 206 -1.78 0.34 14.77
N PHE A 207 -0.95 0.94 15.62
CA PHE A 207 -0.39 0.27 16.80
C PHE A 207 -1.49 -0.31 17.69
N MET A 208 -2.53 0.48 17.99
CA MET A 208 -3.64 0.01 18.81
C MET A 208 -4.47 -1.09 18.11
N SER A 209 -4.63 -1.03 16.79
CA SER A 209 -5.34 -2.08 16.02
C SER A 209 -4.62 -3.44 16.04
N GLN A 210 -3.29 -3.44 16.17
CA GLN A 210 -2.47 -4.66 16.22
C GLN A 210 -2.33 -5.24 17.62
N PHE A 211 -2.77 -4.53 18.66
CA PHE A 211 -2.61 -4.94 20.05
C PHE A 211 -3.20 -6.33 20.31
N GLY A 212 -4.41 -6.63 19.83
CA GLY A 212 -5.00 -7.95 20.04
C GLY A 212 -4.24 -9.11 19.37
N ASN A 213 -3.61 -8.87 18.20
CA ASN A 213 -2.76 -9.87 17.55
C ASN A 213 -1.47 -10.12 18.35
N ILE A 214 -0.93 -9.09 19.02
CA ILE A 214 0.27 -9.20 19.85
C ILE A 214 0.02 -10.06 21.10
N PHE A 215 -1.13 -9.89 21.74
CA PHE A 215 -1.50 -10.63 22.94
C PHE A 215 -2.24 -11.94 22.64
N GLY A 216 -2.59 -12.22 21.38
CA GLY A 216 -3.34 -13.42 21.00
C GLY A 216 -4.74 -13.49 21.61
N VAL A 217 -5.34 -12.34 21.93
CA VAL A 217 -6.67 -12.26 22.58
C VAL A 217 -7.71 -11.88 21.52
N THR A 218 -8.73 -12.71 21.38
CA THR A 218 -9.91 -12.42 20.57
C THR A 218 -10.80 -11.42 21.30
N TYR A 219 -10.95 -10.21 20.76
CA TYR A 219 -11.81 -9.17 21.31
C TYR A 219 -13.01 -8.93 20.39
N VAL A 220 -14.18 -8.66 21.00
CA VAL A 220 -15.37 -8.26 20.24
C VAL A 220 -15.11 -6.90 19.61
N ARG A 221 -15.11 -6.86 18.28
CA ARG A 221 -14.82 -5.67 17.49
C ARG A 221 -15.99 -4.69 17.59
N HIS A 222 -15.67 -3.41 17.74
CA HIS A 222 -16.66 -2.34 17.82
C HIS A 222 -16.39 -1.34 16.70
N ASN A 223 -17.44 -1.01 15.92
CA ASN A 223 -17.37 -0.02 14.85
C ASN A 223 -17.83 1.37 15.36
N GLY A 224 -17.21 2.45 14.89
CA GLY A 224 -17.66 3.84 15.12
C GLY A 224 -16.66 4.77 15.83
N PRO A 225 -17.00 6.04 16.08
CA PRO A 225 -16.09 6.95 16.79
C PRO A 225 -15.74 6.42 18.19
N LEU A 226 -14.47 6.59 18.59
CA LEU A 226 -13.89 6.07 19.83
C LEU A 226 -13.87 4.53 19.94
N MET A 227 -13.53 3.81 18.85
CA MET A 227 -13.34 2.35 18.92
C MET A 227 -12.23 1.98 19.92
N LEU A 228 -11.12 2.72 19.93
CA LEU A 228 -9.93 2.36 20.72
C LEU A 228 -10.23 2.29 22.25
N PRO A 229 -10.91 3.27 22.88
CA PRO A 229 -11.28 3.17 24.29
C PRO A 229 -12.35 2.10 24.59
N LYS A 230 -13.24 1.81 23.64
CA LYS A 230 -14.29 0.79 23.81
C LYS A 230 -13.70 -0.61 23.81
N VAL A 231 -12.75 -0.86 22.90
CA VAL A 231 -11.96 -2.10 22.87
C VAL A 231 -11.20 -2.27 24.19
N SER A 232 -10.50 -1.24 24.68
CA SER A 232 -9.75 -1.36 25.95
C SER A 232 -10.63 -1.64 27.17
N LYS A 233 -11.84 -1.06 27.24
CA LYS A 233 -12.76 -1.26 28.37
C LYS A 233 -13.39 -2.66 28.39
N ASN A 234 -13.64 -3.23 27.20
CA ASN A 234 -14.18 -4.59 27.07
C ASN A 234 -13.10 -5.66 27.33
N THR A 235 -11.83 -5.39 26.98
CA THR A 235 -10.71 -6.28 27.28
C THR A 235 -10.53 -6.49 28.78
N THR A 236 -10.72 -5.46 29.62
CA THR A 236 -10.56 -5.59 31.08
C THR A 236 -11.68 -6.38 31.76
N THR A 237 -12.85 -6.51 31.13
CA THR A 237 -14.03 -7.17 31.72
C THR A 237 -14.16 -8.64 31.30
N ASN A 238 -13.65 -9.02 30.13
CA ASN A 238 -13.68 -10.39 29.60
C ASN A 238 -12.47 -11.28 29.98
N THR A 239 -11.55 -10.80 30.83
CA THR A 239 -10.39 -11.57 31.31
C THR A 239 -10.75 -12.77 32.20
N ASN A 240 -12.02 -12.93 32.59
CA ASN A 240 -12.50 -14.02 33.45
C ASN A 240 -13.03 -15.24 32.69
N THR A 241 -13.12 -15.19 31.35
CA THR A 241 -13.55 -16.33 30.53
C THR A 241 -12.37 -17.20 30.08
N LYS A 242 -12.49 -18.50 30.38
CA LYS A 242 -11.48 -19.57 30.48
C LYS A 242 -10.79 -20.03 29.17
N GLU A 243 -10.59 -19.17 28.17
CA GLU A 243 -9.82 -19.50 26.95
C GLU A 243 -8.42 -18.86 26.90
N ASN A 244 -7.96 -18.33 28.04
CA ASN A 244 -6.76 -17.51 28.17
C ASN A 244 -5.43 -18.30 28.29
N THR A 245 -5.43 -19.62 28.04
CA THR A 245 -4.29 -20.50 28.34
C THR A 245 -3.08 -20.28 27.42
N ASN A 246 -3.24 -19.63 26.26
CA ASN A 246 -2.19 -19.57 25.22
C ASN A 246 -1.65 -18.15 24.92
N SER A 247 -2.07 -17.12 25.66
CA SER A 247 -1.74 -15.71 25.38
C SER A 247 -0.25 -15.36 25.56
N TRP A 248 0.46 -16.03 26.49
CA TRP A 248 1.85 -15.69 26.79
C TRP A 248 2.84 -16.11 25.69
N TYR A 249 2.56 -17.18 24.94
CA TYR A 249 3.40 -17.62 23.81
C TYR A 249 3.38 -16.60 22.67
N CYS A 250 2.23 -15.98 22.40
CA CYS A 250 2.10 -14.92 21.40
C CYS A 250 2.90 -13.67 21.80
N TYR A 251 2.84 -13.30 23.08
CA TYR A 251 3.65 -12.20 23.61
C TYR A 251 5.15 -12.51 23.55
N LEU A 252 5.57 -13.72 23.93
CA LEU A 252 6.97 -14.13 23.85
C LEU A 252 7.48 -14.10 22.40
N LEU A 253 6.69 -14.61 21.45
CA LEU A 253 7.01 -14.53 20.02
C LEU A 253 7.15 -13.07 19.58
N PHE A 254 6.24 -12.18 19.99
CA PHE A 254 6.35 -10.76 19.67
C PHE A 254 7.65 -10.15 20.21
N VAL A 255 8.01 -10.40 21.47
CA VAL A 255 9.25 -9.89 22.08
C VAL A 255 10.48 -10.42 21.35
N VAL A 256 10.55 -11.74 21.11
CA VAL A 256 11.65 -12.37 20.35
C VAL A 256 11.76 -11.76 18.96
N ALA A 257 10.62 -11.57 18.30
CA ALA A 257 10.60 -11.03 16.96
C ALA A 257 11.00 -9.53 16.94
N MET A 258 10.63 -8.75 17.95
CA MET A 258 11.05 -7.35 18.11
C MET A 258 12.55 -7.23 18.41
N VAL A 259 13.08 -8.06 19.31
CA VAL A 259 14.52 -8.14 19.57
C VAL A 259 15.27 -8.54 18.30
N GLY A 260 14.76 -9.52 17.56
CA GLY A 260 15.31 -9.94 16.27
C GLY A 260 15.41 -8.80 15.27
N LEU A 261 14.37 -7.95 15.17
CA LEU A 261 14.41 -6.75 14.32
C LEU A 261 15.48 -5.74 14.74
N VAL A 262 15.60 -5.47 16.04
CA VAL A 262 16.59 -4.52 16.57
C VAL A 262 18.01 -5.04 16.34
N VAL A 263 18.24 -6.33 16.60
CA VAL A 263 19.54 -6.99 16.36
C VAL A 263 19.87 -6.99 14.88
N ALA A 264 18.94 -7.40 14.01
CA ALA A 264 19.13 -7.34 12.56
C ALA A 264 19.47 -5.92 12.10
N LYS A 265 18.81 -4.91 12.70
CA LYS A 265 19.10 -3.51 12.41
C LYS A 265 20.52 -3.10 12.74
N ARG A 266 20.95 -3.39 13.96
CA ARG A 266 22.31 -3.13 14.45
C ARG A 266 23.37 -3.85 13.62
N VAL A 267 23.13 -5.13 13.30
CA VAL A 267 24.05 -5.95 12.50
C VAL A 267 24.18 -5.38 11.09
N SER A 268 23.08 -4.98 10.47
CA SER A 268 23.14 -4.42 9.12
C SER A 268 23.79 -3.05 9.07
N GLU A 269 23.60 -2.19 10.07
CA GLU A 269 24.33 -0.93 10.20
C GLU A 269 25.85 -1.16 10.36
N PHE A 270 26.25 -2.23 11.07
CA PHE A 270 27.64 -2.63 11.19
C PHE A 270 28.21 -3.20 9.89
N LEU A 271 27.43 -4.05 9.21
CA LEU A 271 27.83 -4.75 7.99
C LEU A 271 27.85 -3.82 6.77
N SER A 272 26.96 -2.82 6.73
CA SER A 272 26.91 -1.77 5.71
C SER A 272 28.19 -0.92 5.65
N LYS A 273 29.02 -0.92 6.71
CA LYS A 273 30.33 -0.25 6.69
C LYS A 273 31.42 -1.05 5.96
N LYS A 274 31.22 -2.36 5.77
CA LYS A 274 32.19 -3.29 5.17
C LYS A 274 31.78 -3.80 3.78
N LEU A 275 30.48 -3.79 3.45
CA LEU A 275 29.98 -4.24 2.15
C LEU A 275 29.63 -3.04 1.24
N PRO A 276 29.99 -3.10 -0.06
CA PRO A 276 29.67 -2.06 -1.04
C PRO A 276 28.20 -2.04 -1.48
N VAL A 277 27.41 -3.06 -1.11
CA VAL A 277 25.98 -3.14 -1.41
C VAL A 277 25.21 -2.85 -0.11
N PRO A 278 24.25 -1.90 -0.10
CA PRO A 278 23.41 -1.67 1.07
C PRO A 278 22.59 -2.95 1.31
N VAL A 279 22.98 -3.72 2.34
CA VAL A 279 22.18 -4.86 2.78
C VAL A 279 20.86 -4.29 3.27
N PRO A 280 19.72 -4.66 2.67
CA PRO A 280 18.44 -4.09 3.07
C PRO A 280 18.12 -4.63 4.45
N VAL A 281 18.43 -3.84 5.48
CA VAL A 281 18.26 -4.14 6.90
C VAL A 281 16.85 -4.65 7.28
N GLU A 282 15.90 -4.34 6.41
CA GLU A 282 14.49 -4.70 6.47
C GLU A 282 14.22 -6.07 5.83
N LEU A 283 15.12 -7.07 6.00
CA LEU A 283 14.96 -8.47 5.57
C LEU A 283 13.78 -9.18 6.28
N LEU A 284 12.58 -8.62 6.19
CA LEU A 284 11.32 -9.21 6.59
C LEU A 284 11.16 -10.58 5.94
N ALA A 285 11.63 -10.77 4.71
CA ALA A 285 11.60 -12.07 4.05
C ALA A 285 12.48 -13.11 4.75
N VAL A 286 13.74 -12.80 5.07
CA VAL A 286 14.61 -13.75 5.80
C VAL A 286 14.04 -14.03 7.18
N ARG A 287 13.50 -13.03 7.86
CA ARG A 287 12.81 -13.22 9.15
C ARG A 287 11.56 -14.07 9.01
N VAL A 288 10.76 -13.88 7.96
CA VAL A 288 9.58 -14.69 7.66
C VAL A 288 10.01 -16.12 7.39
N ILE A 289 11.01 -16.35 6.53
CA ILE A 289 11.57 -17.68 6.25
C ILE A 289 12.06 -18.37 7.52
N ILE A 290 12.86 -17.68 8.35
CA ILE A 290 13.33 -18.21 9.64
C ILE A 290 12.14 -18.51 10.56
N SER A 291 11.16 -17.61 10.65
CA SER A 291 9.98 -17.83 11.49
C SER A 291 9.11 -19.00 11.02
N THR A 292 8.99 -19.20 9.70
CA THR A 292 8.28 -20.34 9.11
C THR A 292 9.03 -21.64 9.38
N LEU A 293 10.35 -21.67 9.21
CA LEU A 293 11.19 -22.83 9.53
C LEU A 293 11.09 -23.22 11.01
N VAL A 294 11.10 -22.23 11.90
CA VAL A 294 10.92 -22.44 13.35
C VAL A 294 9.50 -22.94 13.64
N SER A 295 8.48 -22.38 12.99
CA SER A 295 7.09 -22.79 13.15
C SER A 295 6.85 -24.24 12.70
N TRP A 296 7.42 -24.62 11.56
CA TRP A 296 7.36 -25.97 11.00
C TRP A 296 8.09 -26.98 11.88
N LYS A 297 9.31 -26.67 12.32
CA LYS A 297 10.11 -27.60 13.15
C LYS A 297 9.52 -27.80 14.56
N LEU A 298 8.84 -26.79 15.11
CA LEU A 298 8.27 -26.84 16.46
C LEU A 298 6.77 -27.15 16.49
N ASN A 299 6.12 -27.43 15.35
CA ASN A 299 4.68 -27.64 15.21
C ASN A 299 3.85 -26.68 16.09
N LEU A 300 4.10 -25.38 15.91
CA LEU A 300 3.54 -24.35 16.78
C LEU A 300 2.00 -24.28 16.74
N ASN A 301 1.40 -24.69 15.62
CA ASN A 301 -0.04 -24.72 15.47
C ASN A 301 -0.67 -25.82 16.35
N GLU A 302 -0.21 -27.06 16.23
CA GLU A 302 -0.78 -28.20 16.99
C GLU A 302 -0.46 -28.12 18.48
N SER A 303 0.78 -27.75 18.83
CA SER A 303 1.25 -27.78 20.21
C SER A 303 0.82 -26.55 21.02
N TYR A 304 0.73 -25.37 20.38
CA TYR A 304 0.52 -24.10 21.07
C TYR A 304 -0.72 -23.32 20.57
N LYS A 305 -1.49 -23.88 19.61
CA LYS A 305 -2.69 -23.26 18.99
C LYS A 305 -2.45 -21.82 18.52
N ILE A 306 -1.28 -21.57 17.94
CA ILE A 306 -0.93 -20.25 17.41
C ILE A 306 -1.51 -20.11 16.02
N ALA A 307 -2.23 -19.02 15.76
CA ALA A 307 -2.83 -18.76 14.45
C ALA A 307 -1.76 -18.69 13.35
N VAL A 308 -1.87 -19.58 12.38
CA VAL A 308 -1.00 -19.64 11.18
C VAL A 308 -1.77 -19.16 9.95
N VAL A 309 -1.02 -18.67 8.96
CA VAL A 309 -1.55 -18.05 7.72
C VAL A 309 -2.35 -19.03 6.85
N GLY A 310 -2.29 -20.33 7.13
CA GLY A 310 -3.06 -21.36 6.44
C GLY A 310 -2.57 -21.63 5.02
N ASN A 311 -3.32 -22.42 4.27
CA ASN A 311 -2.99 -22.73 2.89
C ASN A 311 -3.34 -21.55 1.95
N ILE A 312 -2.42 -21.20 1.05
CA ILE A 312 -2.60 -20.14 0.06
C ILE A 312 -2.92 -20.81 -1.27
N PRO A 313 -4.15 -20.71 -1.81
CA PRO A 313 -4.47 -21.33 -3.08
C PRO A 313 -3.58 -20.78 -4.21
N SER A 314 -2.92 -21.70 -4.91
CA SER A 314 -2.09 -21.39 -6.07
C SER A 314 -2.96 -21.13 -7.29
N GLY A 315 -2.73 -19.99 -7.95
CA GLY A 315 -3.41 -19.65 -9.20
C GLY A 315 -3.72 -18.18 -9.34
N LEU A 316 -3.89 -17.74 -10.59
CA LEU A 316 -4.42 -16.42 -10.90
C LEU A 316 -5.95 -16.52 -10.92
N GLN A 317 -6.62 -15.71 -10.11
CA GLN A 317 -8.08 -15.65 -10.14
C GLN A 317 -8.56 -14.88 -11.38
N PRO A 318 -9.65 -15.35 -12.02
CA PRO A 318 -10.24 -14.63 -13.13
C PRO A 318 -10.80 -13.28 -12.67
N PRO A 319 -10.91 -12.28 -13.58
CA PRO A 319 -11.47 -11.00 -13.23
C PRO A 319 -12.92 -11.16 -12.74
N SER A 320 -13.25 -10.56 -11.60
CA SER A 320 -14.58 -10.63 -11.01
C SER A 320 -15.14 -9.24 -10.77
N LEU A 321 -16.38 -9.02 -11.17
CA LEU A 321 -17.09 -7.77 -10.87
C LEU A 321 -17.79 -7.90 -9.51
N PRO A 322 -17.74 -6.84 -8.67
CA PRO A 322 -18.47 -6.82 -7.41
C PRO A 322 -19.98 -6.77 -7.66
N PRO A 323 -20.81 -7.31 -6.75
CA PRO A 323 -22.26 -7.22 -6.86
C PRO A 323 -22.72 -5.75 -6.84
N THR A 324 -23.64 -5.39 -7.74
CA THR A 324 -24.14 -4.02 -7.86
C THR A 324 -24.86 -3.52 -6.60
N SER A 325 -25.40 -4.43 -5.79
CA SER A 325 -26.05 -4.11 -4.52
C SER A 325 -25.10 -3.48 -3.50
N LEU A 326 -23.82 -3.88 -3.46
CA LEU A 326 -22.85 -3.31 -2.52
C LEU A 326 -22.39 -1.90 -2.92
N ILE A 327 -22.52 -1.52 -4.19
CA ILE A 327 -22.01 -0.24 -4.70
C ILE A 327 -22.68 0.93 -3.96
N GLY A 328 -23.99 0.84 -3.71
CA GLY A 328 -24.74 1.90 -3.01
C GLY A 328 -24.31 2.08 -1.55
N GLU A 329 -23.93 1.00 -0.88
CA GLU A 329 -23.55 1.02 0.54
C GLU A 329 -22.10 1.46 0.78
N VAL A 330 -21.24 1.27 -0.23
CA VAL A 330 -19.78 1.50 -0.13
C VAL A 330 -19.35 2.80 -0.80
N ILE A 331 -20.26 3.51 -1.49
CA ILE A 331 -19.94 4.70 -2.29
C ILE A 331 -19.26 5.83 -1.51
N GLY A 332 -19.74 6.13 -0.29
CA GLY A 332 -19.16 7.18 0.55
C GLY A 332 -17.77 6.81 1.04
N ASP A 333 -17.58 5.54 1.41
CA ASP A 333 -16.30 5.03 1.91
C ASP A 333 -15.26 4.94 0.78
N ALA A 334 -15.69 4.56 -0.43
CA ALA A 334 -14.85 4.55 -1.63
C ALA A 334 -14.34 5.95 -1.99
N PHE A 335 -15.19 6.98 -1.88
CA PHE A 335 -14.76 8.37 -2.08
C PHE A 335 -13.73 8.81 -1.03
N ALA A 336 -13.97 8.50 0.25
CA ALA A 336 -13.01 8.80 1.31
C ALA A 336 -11.65 8.09 1.08
N MET A 337 -11.68 6.81 0.72
CA MET A 337 -10.48 6.04 0.38
C MET A 337 -9.75 6.60 -0.85
N ALA A 338 -10.48 7.07 -1.87
CA ALA A 338 -9.90 7.69 -3.06
C ALA A 338 -9.05 8.92 -2.71
N VAL A 339 -9.61 9.82 -1.88
CA VAL A 339 -8.94 11.05 -1.44
C VAL A 339 -7.75 10.75 -0.52
N VAL A 340 -7.92 9.88 0.47
CA VAL A 340 -6.85 9.50 1.41
C VAL A 340 -5.71 8.79 0.69
N GLY A 341 -6.05 7.82 -0.17
CA GLY A 341 -5.09 7.05 -0.95
C GLY A 341 -4.26 7.91 -1.90
N TYR A 342 -4.90 8.87 -2.58
CA TYR A 342 -4.19 9.81 -3.44
C TYR A 342 -3.38 10.84 -2.65
N GLY A 343 -3.95 11.43 -1.59
CA GLY A 343 -3.29 12.43 -0.76
C GLY A 343 -1.97 11.94 -0.18
N MET A 344 -1.91 10.67 0.26
CA MET A 344 -0.66 10.06 0.74
C MET A 344 0.35 9.80 -0.38
N ALA A 345 -0.11 9.31 -1.54
CA ALA A 345 0.77 9.03 -2.67
C ALA A 345 1.42 10.32 -3.19
N ILE A 346 0.65 11.38 -3.41
CA ILE A 346 1.17 12.65 -3.93
C ILE A 346 2.07 13.37 -2.92
N SER A 347 1.74 13.31 -1.61
CA SER A 347 2.61 13.86 -0.56
C SER A 347 3.98 13.20 -0.58
N LEU A 348 4.03 11.88 -0.72
CA LEU A 348 5.30 11.14 -0.79
C LEU A 348 6.05 11.43 -2.10
N GLY A 349 5.35 11.46 -3.24
CA GLY A 349 5.92 11.83 -4.53
C GLY A 349 6.56 13.23 -4.51
N GLN A 350 5.90 14.21 -3.91
CA GLN A 350 6.43 15.56 -3.76
C GLN A 350 7.67 15.65 -2.87
N VAL A 351 7.71 14.88 -1.77
CA VAL A 351 8.89 14.83 -0.90
C VAL A 351 10.11 14.34 -1.68
N PHE A 352 9.96 13.29 -2.49
CA PHE A 352 11.06 12.81 -3.34
C PHE A 352 11.38 13.76 -4.50
N ALA A 353 10.38 14.39 -5.09
CA ALA A 353 10.54 15.39 -6.14
C ALA A 353 11.38 16.59 -5.67
N LEU A 354 11.08 17.10 -4.48
CA LEU A 354 11.83 18.18 -3.84
C LEU A 354 13.27 17.76 -3.49
N LYS A 355 13.46 16.52 -3.03
CA LYS A 355 14.77 16.00 -2.64
C LYS A 355 15.71 15.79 -3.83
N HIS A 356 15.19 15.32 -4.97
CA HIS A 356 15.98 14.99 -6.17
C HIS A 356 15.85 16.02 -7.30
N GLY A 357 15.09 17.11 -7.09
CA GLY A 357 15.02 18.23 -8.03
C GLY A 357 14.23 17.97 -9.32
N TYR A 358 13.28 17.03 -9.32
CA TYR A 358 12.38 16.78 -10.46
C TYR A 358 10.96 17.30 -10.19
N LYS A 359 10.13 17.41 -11.24
CA LYS A 359 8.72 17.83 -11.13
C LYS A 359 7.79 16.62 -11.29
N VAL A 360 6.81 16.51 -10.40
CA VAL A 360 5.74 15.50 -10.45
C VAL A 360 4.45 16.17 -10.94
N ASP A 361 3.78 15.54 -11.90
CA ASP A 361 2.47 15.99 -12.39
C ASP A 361 1.36 15.33 -11.56
N SER A 362 0.70 16.14 -10.73
CA SER A 362 -0.30 15.69 -9.78
C SER A 362 -1.53 15.07 -10.44
N ASN A 363 -1.99 15.64 -11.56
CA ASN A 363 -3.19 15.15 -12.24
C ASN A 363 -2.94 13.82 -12.94
N GLN A 364 -1.76 13.69 -13.56
CA GLN A 364 -1.36 12.42 -14.16
C GLN A 364 -1.16 11.34 -13.08
N GLU A 365 -0.58 11.70 -11.93
CA GLU A 365 -0.41 10.77 -10.81
C GLU A 365 -1.75 10.28 -10.23
N LEU A 366 -2.74 11.17 -10.15
CA LEU A 366 -4.10 10.83 -9.71
C LEU A 366 -4.74 9.80 -10.65
N ILE A 367 -4.62 10.01 -11.97
CA ILE A 367 -5.16 9.11 -12.98
C ILE A 367 -4.39 7.79 -12.99
N ALA A 368 -3.07 7.82 -12.85
CA ALA A 368 -2.24 6.63 -12.77
C ALA A 368 -2.63 5.75 -11.58
N LEU A 369 -2.75 6.34 -10.38
CA LEU A 369 -3.17 5.63 -9.18
C LEU A 369 -4.61 5.09 -9.30
N GLY A 370 -5.51 5.89 -9.88
CA GLY A 370 -6.90 5.49 -10.11
C GLY A 370 -7.03 4.32 -11.07
N LEU A 371 -6.29 4.32 -12.17
CA LEU A 371 -6.21 3.19 -13.11
C LEU A 371 -5.65 1.94 -12.42
N SER A 372 -4.59 2.09 -11.62
CA SER A 372 -4.01 0.97 -10.88
C SER A 372 -4.98 0.35 -9.88
N ASN A 373 -5.75 1.17 -9.15
CA ASN A 373 -6.78 0.68 -8.23
C ASN A 373 -7.99 0.09 -8.96
N ALA A 374 -8.43 0.69 -10.08
CA ALA A 374 -9.55 0.16 -10.86
C ALA A 374 -9.23 -1.20 -11.48
N VAL A 375 -8.07 -1.33 -12.13
CA VAL A 375 -7.61 -2.61 -12.68
C VAL A 375 -7.33 -3.60 -11.56
N GLY A 376 -6.70 -3.17 -10.46
CA GLY A 376 -6.51 -3.99 -9.28
C GLY A 376 -7.80 -4.59 -8.74
N GLY A 377 -8.83 -3.76 -8.59
CA GLY A 377 -10.16 -4.21 -8.16
C GLY A 377 -10.78 -5.25 -9.09
N LEU A 378 -10.65 -5.11 -10.41
CA LEU A 378 -11.13 -6.13 -11.36
C LEU A 378 -10.47 -7.50 -11.16
N PHE A 379 -9.19 -7.51 -10.78
CA PHE A 379 -8.41 -8.72 -10.44
C PHE A 379 -8.44 -9.06 -8.94
N GLN A 380 -9.47 -8.62 -8.23
CA GLN A 380 -9.72 -8.91 -6.83
C GLN A 380 -8.65 -8.38 -5.85
N SER A 381 -7.88 -7.37 -6.21
CA SER A 381 -6.83 -6.85 -5.34
C SER A 381 -7.35 -5.94 -4.23
N ILE A 382 -6.61 -5.86 -3.13
CA ILE A 382 -6.81 -4.80 -2.13
C ILE A 382 -6.37 -3.43 -2.67
N ALA A 383 -6.93 -2.35 -2.12
CA ALA A 383 -6.59 -0.98 -2.50
C ALA A 383 -5.11 -0.64 -2.18
N ILE A 384 -4.50 0.13 -3.08
CA ILE A 384 -3.09 0.50 -3.01
C ILE A 384 -2.87 2.02 -2.93
N SER A 385 -1.72 2.42 -2.40
CA SER A 385 -1.24 3.80 -2.35
C SER A 385 0.31 3.82 -2.36
N GLY A 386 0.90 5.02 -2.33
CA GLY A 386 2.35 5.20 -2.23
C GLY A 386 2.89 4.66 -0.91
N SER A 387 4.03 3.97 -0.96
CA SER A 387 4.63 3.32 0.21
C SER A 387 6.00 3.84 0.57
N ILE A 388 6.06 4.42 1.77
CA ILE A 388 7.26 4.98 2.38
C ILE A 388 8.42 3.97 2.50
N PRO A 389 8.27 2.79 3.15
CA PRO A 389 9.41 1.89 3.36
C PRO A 389 10.02 1.42 2.03
N ARG A 390 9.16 1.15 1.04
CA ARG A 390 9.55 0.64 -0.27
C ARG A 390 10.28 1.70 -1.09
N SER A 391 9.73 2.91 -1.17
CA SER A 391 10.41 4.03 -1.82
C SER A 391 11.73 4.41 -1.17
N LEU A 392 11.85 4.27 0.16
CA LEU A 392 13.09 4.58 0.87
C LEU A 392 14.19 3.56 0.60
N VAL A 393 13.84 2.27 0.50
CA VAL A 393 14.79 1.21 0.14
C VAL A 393 15.29 1.40 -1.27
N ASN A 394 14.36 1.69 -2.18
CA ASN A 394 14.65 1.99 -3.57
C ASN A 394 15.64 3.17 -3.69
N GLU A 395 15.35 4.28 -3.02
CA GLU A 395 16.25 5.44 -2.97
C GLU A 395 17.64 5.11 -2.38
N ARG A 396 17.75 4.15 -1.45
CA ARG A 396 19.05 3.76 -0.87
C ARG A 396 19.86 2.86 -1.79
N THR A 397 19.19 2.06 -2.61
CA THR A 397 19.82 1.19 -3.62
C THR A 397 20.29 1.97 -4.84
N ASP A 398 19.78 3.19 -5.03
CA ASP A 398 20.30 4.14 -6.01
C ASP A 398 21.74 4.52 -5.68
N GLY A 399 22.68 3.90 -6.39
CA GLY A 399 24.10 4.04 -6.14
C GLY A 399 24.65 5.47 -6.30
N PRO A 400 25.91 5.71 -5.89
CA PRO A 400 26.58 7.01 -6.00
C PRO A 400 26.82 7.49 -7.45
N SER A 401 26.61 6.67 -8.48
CA SER A 401 26.73 7.03 -9.91
C SER A 401 25.67 8.02 -10.39
N THR A 402 24.57 8.19 -9.66
CA THR A 402 23.47 9.10 -10.01
C THR A 402 23.60 10.47 -9.31
N ARG A 403 24.64 10.69 -8.50
CA ARG A 403 24.83 11.92 -7.70
C ARG A 403 25.46 13.10 -8.44
N THR A 404 25.91 12.95 -9.68
CA THR A 404 26.43 14.09 -10.46
C THR A 404 25.32 14.75 -11.27
N PRO A 405 24.93 16.01 -10.97
CA PRO A 405 23.81 16.69 -11.64
C PRO A 405 24.06 17.10 -13.09
N SER A 406 25.29 16.94 -13.61
CA SER A 406 25.74 17.60 -14.84
C SER A 406 25.78 16.74 -16.09
N THR A 407 25.66 15.41 -16.00
CA THR A 407 25.75 14.51 -17.18
C THR A 407 24.70 13.39 -17.20
N ALA A 408 23.98 13.18 -16.10
CA ALA A 408 22.90 12.21 -16.05
C ALA A 408 21.61 12.90 -16.49
N SER A 409 21.03 12.45 -17.61
CA SER A 409 19.72 12.93 -18.05
C SER A 409 18.71 12.85 -16.89
N PRO A 410 17.73 13.76 -16.77
CA PRO A 410 16.75 13.74 -15.67
C PRO A 410 15.86 12.49 -15.61
N TRP A 411 16.14 11.47 -16.43
CA TRP A 411 15.44 10.19 -16.59
C TRP A 411 16.22 8.99 -16.02
N THR A 412 17.40 9.20 -15.42
CA THR A 412 18.22 8.13 -14.82
C THR A 412 17.91 7.97 -13.33
N GLY A 413 16.69 7.56 -12.99
CA GLY A 413 16.35 7.01 -11.68
C GLY A 413 16.25 5.48 -11.76
N PRO A 414 16.73 4.69 -10.78
CA PRO A 414 16.74 3.21 -10.80
C PRO A 414 15.37 2.51 -10.72
N ASP A 415 14.28 3.25 -10.87
CA ASP A 415 13.02 2.90 -10.19
C ASP A 415 11.97 2.24 -11.08
N PHE A 416 12.17 2.21 -12.39
CA PHE A 416 11.09 1.86 -13.31
C PHE A 416 11.21 0.48 -13.92
N ARG A 417 12.43 -0.04 -14.13
CA ARG A 417 12.63 -1.17 -15.05
C ARG A 417 12.51 -2.54 -14.42
N LEU A 418 12.55 -2.61 -13.09
CA LEU A 418 12.44 -3.87 -12.41
C LEU A 418 11.05 -4.29 -11.97
N ILE A 419 10.00 -3.52 -12.25
CA ILE A 419 8.62 -4.02 -12.03
C ILE A 419 8.31 -5.21 -12.96
N LEU A 420 8.90 -5.25 -14.17
CA LEU A 420 8.77 -6.37 -15.11
C LEU A 420 9.59 -7.60 -14.70
N LEU A 421 10.78 -7.40 -14.12
CA LEU A 421 11.62 -8.49 -13.60
C LEU A 421 11.15 -8.96 -12.21
N ASP A 422 10.64 -8.07 -11.37
CA ASP A 422 9.88 -8.37 -10.15
C ASP A 422 8.58 -9.11 -10.49
N CYS A 423 7.92 -8.83 -11.62
CA CYS A 423 6.78 -9.63 -12.11
C CYS A 423 7.18 -11.02 -12.63
N SER A 424 8.31 -11.15 -13.34
CA SER A 424 8.80 -12.44 -13.86
C SER A 424 9.38 -13.32 -12.74
N VAL A 425 10.17 -12.73 -11.84
CA VAL A 425 10.69 -13.38 -10.63
C VAL A 425 9.56 -13.63 -9.63
N ARG A 426 8.50 -12.81 -9.54
CA ARG A 426 7.31 -13.15 -8.74
C ARG A 426 6.50 -14.28 -9.32
N LEU A 427 6.38 -14.42 -10.63
CA LEU A 427 5.79 -15.65 -11.18
C LEU A 427 6.65 -16.84 -10.76
N HIS A 428 7.97 -16.81 -10.94
CA HIS A 428 8.81 -17.94 -10.55
C HIS A 428 8.86 -18.20 -9.03
N VAL A 429 9.01 -17.17 -8.20
CA VAL A 429 9.11 -17.30 -6.73
C VAL A 429 7.76 -17.60 -6.09
N VAL A 430 6.65 -17.08 -6.59
CA VAL A 430 5.31 -17.50 -6.13
C VAL A 430 5.05 -18.93 -6.57
N TYR A 431 5.44 -19.33 -7.80
CA TYR A 431 5.34 -20.73 -8.24
C TYR A 431 6.25 -21.67 -7.42
N ASP A 432 7.51 -21.31 -7.15
CA ASP A 432 8.46 -22.16 -6.44
C ASP A 432 8.20 -22.21 -4.92
N LEU A 433 7.84 -21.10 -4.25
CA LEU A 433 7.43 -21.15 -2.83
C LEU A 433 6.10 -21.86 -2.58
N THR A 434 5.24 -22.01 -3.60
CA THR A 434 4.01 -22.81 -3.48
C THR A 434 4.19 -24.27 -3.95
N PHE A 435 5.28 -24.60 -4.63
CA PHE A 435 5.59 -25.99 -5.03
C PHE A 435 6.52 -26.72 -4.03
N ASP A 436 7.36 -26.02 -3.28
CA ASP A 436 8.36 -26.62 -2.37
C ASP A 436 8.05 -26.48 -0.86
N LEU A 437 6.81 -26.11 -0.47
CA LEU A 437 6.36 -26.08 0.94
C LEU A 437 5.09 -26.91 1.18
#